data_AF-A0AAE0D2Y4-F1
#
_entry.id   AF-A0AAE0D2Y4-F1
#
_cell.length_a   1.000
_cell.length_b   1.000
_cell.length_c   1.000
_cell.angle_alpha   90.00
_cell.angle_beta   90.00
_cell.angle_gamma   90.00
#
_symmetry.space_group_name_H-M   'P 1'
#
loop_
_entity.id
_entity.type
_entity.pdbx_description
1 polymer ?
#
loop_
_entity_poly.entity_id
_entity_poly.type
_entity_poly.pdbx_seq_one_letter_code
_entity_poly.pdbx_strand_id
1 'polypeptide(L)'
;MMSSAHSEGTVVAGGNHVPLGEETGAGQMHPGRRRRRRTGEPIDIERQCGVAHTNGRVCGAALTCRRHSMGAKRAVAGRSAPFDALLSALMEQRRQ
;
A
#
# COMPACT_ATOMS: atom_id res chain seq x y z
N MET A 1 -20.13 -63.44 -4.31
CA MET A 1 -18.84 -63.80 -4.93
C MET A 1 -18.68 -62.95 -6.19
N MET A 2 -17.74 -62.00 -6.34
CA MET A 2 -16.68 -61.39 -5.48
C MET A 2 -16.37 -59.99 -6.08
N SER A 3 -15.67 -59.01 -5.50
CA SER A 3 -14.83 -58.81 -4.29
C SER A 3 -15.32 -57.52 -3.56
N SER A 4 -15.02 -57.19 -2.29
CA SER A 4 -13.78 -57.06 -1.48
C SER A 4 -12.87 -55.87 -1.83
N ALA A 5 -12.93 -54.82 -0.97
CA ALA A 5 -11.94 -53.74 -0.76
C ALA A 5 -11.72 -52.75 -1.96
N HIS A 6 -11.15 -51.56 -1.79
CA HIS A 6 -10.42 -50.98 -0.64
C HIS A 6 -10.99 -49.63 -0.16
N SER A 7 -10.75 -49.33 1.12
CA SER A 7 -11.09 -48.05 1.76
C SER A 7 -9.82 -47.23 1.95
N GLU A 8 -9.63 -46.17 1.18
CA GLU A 8 -8.47 -45.26 1.31
C GLU A 8 -8.93 -43.82 1.52
N GLY A 9 -9.10 -43.45 2.79
CA GLY A 9 -9.38 -42.07 3.19
C GLY A 9 -8.09 -41.29 3.36
N THR A 10 -7.80 -40.36 2.45
CA THR A 10 -6.75 -39.35 2.61
C THR A 10 -7.36 -38.04 3.10
N VAL A 11 -6.82 -37.53 4.20
CA VAL A 11 -7.18 -36.25 4.82
C VAL A 11 -6.26 -35.12 4.34
N VAL A 12 -6.54 -33.89 4.80
CA VAL A 12 -5.82 -32.62 4.55
C VAL A 12 -6.06 -31.99 3.16
N ALA A 13 -6.06 -30.67 2.98
CA ALA A 13 -5.99 -29.57 3.95
C ALA A 13 -6.90 -28.41 3.51
N GLY A 14 -7.35 -27.57 4.46
CA GLY A 14 -8.03 -26.32 4.13
C GLY A 14 -7.04 -25.29 3.56
N GLY A 15 -7.26 -24.87 2.31
CA GLY A 15 -6.53 -23.78 1.66
C GLY A 15 -7.49 -22.74 1.10
N ASN A 16 -7.83 -21.72 1.89
CA ASN A 16 -8.71 -20.63 1.44
C ASN A 16 -7.94 -19.67 0.52
N HIS A 17 -7.66 -20.13 -0.70
CA HIS A 17 -6.76 -19.49 -1.65
C HIS A 17 -7.47 -18.35 -2.39
N VAL A 18 -7.69 -17.23 -1.68
CA VAL A 18 -8.14 -15.97 -2.29
C VAL A 18 -7.11 -15.55 -3.35
N PRO A 19 -7.46 -15.52 -4.65
CA PRO A 19 -6.54 -15.02 -5.66
C PRO A 19 -6.26 -13.55 -5.39
N LEU A 20 -4.99 -13.16 -5.47
CA LEU A 20 -4.55 -11.79 -5.24
C LEU A 20 -5.22 -10.86 -6.27
N GLY A 21 -5.93 -9.83 -5.80
CA GLY A 21 -6.66 -8.90 -6.65
C GLY A 21 -5.73 -8.01 -7.49
N GLU A 22 -5.29 -8.51 -8.64
CA GLU A 22 -4.56 -7.75 -9.66
C GLU A 22 -5.50 -6.86 -10.47
N GLU A 23 -6.02 -5.80 -9.85
CA GLU A 23 -6.67 -4.70 -10.57
C GLU A 23 -5.72 -3.50 -10.70
N THR A 24 -5.01 -3.49 -11.84
CA THR A 24 -4.06 -2.45 -12.26
C THR A 24 -4.78 -1.13 -12.58
N GLY A 25 -5.31 -0.45 -11.55
CA GLY A 25 -6.05 0.79 -11.71
C GLY A 25 -5.19 1.93 -12.26
N ALA A 26 -5.28 2.17 -13.57
CA ALA A 26 -4.67 3.29 -14.29
C ALA A 26 -5.35 4.61 -13.91
N GLY A 27 -5.05 5.12 -12.72
CA GLY A 27 -5.66 6.34 -12.16
C GLY A 27 -5.31 7.60 -12.95
N GLN A 28 -6.33 8.20 -13.57
CA GLN A 28 -6.26 9.38 -14.42
C GLN A 28 -5.43 10.54 -13.82
N MET A 29 -4.38 10.95 -14.52
CA MET A 29 -3.42 11.93 -14.04
C MET A 29 -3.96 13.37 -14.07
N HIS A 30 -4.51 13.84 -12.96
CA HIS A 30 -4.84 15.25 -12.80
C HIS A 30 -3.56 16.08 -12.52
N PRO A 31 -3.27 17.12 -13.33
CA PRO A 31 -2.12 18.01 -13.09
C PRO A 31 -2.40 18.99 -11.95
N GLY A 32 -2.39 18.48 -10.71
CA GLY A 32 -2.53 19.30 -9.50
C GLY A 32 -1.53 20.46 -9.48
N ARG A 33 -2.02 21.66 -9.13
CA ARG A 33 -1.27 22.93 -9.26
C ARG A 33 0.15 22.79 -8.72
N ARG A 34 1.17 22.95 -9.58
CA ARG A 34 2.59 22.89 -9.20
C ARG A 34 2.96 24.08 -8.31
N ARG A 35 2.65 24.00 -7.02
CA ARG A 35 3.32 24.81 -5.98
C ARG A 35 4.83 24.58 -6.17
N ARG A 36 5.58 25.64 -6.50
CA ARG A 36 7.04 25.57 -6.59
C ARG A 36 7.57 25.29 -5.19
N ARG A 37 7.94 24.03 -4.91
CA ARG A 37 8.67 23.68 -3.70
C ARG A 37 9.93 24.53 -3.66
N ARG A 38 10.13 25.27 -2.57
CA ARG A 38 11.40 25.98 -2.37
C ARG A 38 12.48 24.92 -2.16
N THR A 39 13.62 25.09 -2.81
CA THR A 39 14.73 24.12 -2.73
C THR A 39 15.22 24.04 -1.28
N GLY A 40 14.99 22.91 -0.60
CA GLY A 40 15.31 22.73 0.81
C GLY A 40 14.10 22.70 1.77
N GLU A 41 12.85 22.84 1.29
CA GLU A 41 11.68 22.63 2.16
C GLU A 41 11.60 21.18 2.66
N PRO A 42 11.54 20.93 4.00
CA PRO A 42 11.51 19.58 4.56
C PRO A 42 10.37 18.73 4.01
N ILE A 43 10.64 17.44 3.82
CA ILE A 43 9.61 16.48 3.41
C ILE A 43 8.77 16.14 4.65
N ASP A 44 7.61 16.78 4.76
CA ASP A 44 6.55 16.45 5.72
C ASP A 44 6.16 14.96 5.58
N ILE A 45 6.67 14.12 6.48
CA ILE A 45 6.51 12.65 6.48
C ILE A 45 5.07 12.23 6.87
N GLU A 46 4.28 13.15 7.41
CA GLU A 46 2.92 12.91 7.88
C GLU A 46 1.90 13.02 6.75
N ARG A 47 2.08 14.01 5.86
CA ARG A 47 1.20 14.28 4.71
C ARG A 47 1.74 13.65 3.42
N GLN A 48 3.03 13.32 3.36
CA GLN A 48 3.70 12.78 2.16
C GLN A 48 4.05 11.29 2.28
N CYS A 49 4.24 10.67 1.12
CA CYS A 49 4.46 9.25 0.94
C CYS A 49 5.69 8.74 1.72
N GLY A 50 6.77 9.53 1.77
CA GLY A 50 7.95 9.32 2.63
C GLY A 50 8.90 8.20 2.18
N VAL A 51 8.41 7.20 1.45
CA VAL A 51 9.19 6.05 0.96
C VAL A 51 10.42 6.49 0.18
N ALA A 52 11.60 5.98 0.54
CA ALA A 52 12.83 6.20 -0.21
C ALA A 52 12.74 5.54 -1.61
N HIS A 53 13.03 6.30 -2.67
CA HIS A 53 13.22 5.77 -4.01
C HIS A 53 14.65 5.24 -4.16
N THR A 54 14.85 4.30 -5.08
CA THR A 54 16.17 3.79 -5.53
C THR A 54 17.18 4.89 -5.91
N ASN A 55 16.72 6.11 -6.21
CA ASN A 55 17.55 7.26 -6.58
C ASN A 55 17.90 8.16 -5.36
N GLY A 56 17.96 7.59 -4.15
CA GLY A 56 18.31 8.28 -2.89
C GLY A 56 17.34 9.37 -2.41
N ARG A 57 16.22 9.59 -3.11
CA ARG A 57 15.24 10.66 -2.82
C ARG A 57 13.96 10.08 -2.21
N VAL A 58 13.49 10.66 -1.11
CA VAL A 58 12.20 10.31 -0.51
C VAL A 58 11.02 10.77 -1.36
N CYS A 59 9.93 10.00 -1.36
CA CYS A 59 8.78 10.23 -2.19
C CYS A 59 7.90 11.37 -1.63
N GLY A 60 7.97 12.54 -2.28
CA GLY A 60 7.15 13.72 -1.95
C GLY A 60 5.71 13.69 -2.49
N ALA A 61 5.22 12.55 -3.00
CA ALA A 61 3.80 12.39 -3.36
C ALA A 61 2.92 12.38 -2.10
N ALA A 62 1.60 12.48 -2.23
CA ALA A 62 0.68 12.30 -1.10
C ALA A 62 0.78 10.89 -0.48
N LEU A 63 0.37 10.75 0.79
CA LEU A 63 0.38 9.49 1.54
C LEU A 63 -0.26 8.30 0.77
N THR A 64 -1.34 8.56 0.02
CA THR A 64 -2.04 7.59 -0.85
C THR A 64 -1.33 7.32 -2.19
N CYS A 65 -0.02 7.56 -2.28
CA CYS A 65 0.80 7.34 -3.46
C CYS A 65 0.61 5.94 -4.07
N ARG A 66 0.19 5.89 -5.35
CA ARG A 66 0.10 4.66 -6.17
C ARG A 66 1.46 4.15 -6.64
N ARG A 67 2.54 4.91 -6.40
CA ARG A 67 3.93 4.61 -6.78
C ARG A 67 4.58 3.52 -5.92
N HIS A 68 4.03 3.23 -4.73
CA HIS A 68 4.60 2.29 -3.76
C HIS A 68 3.51 1.39 -3.15
N SER A 69 3.87 0.15 -2.80
CA SER A 69 3.01 -0.82 -2.15
C SER A 69 2.66 -0.42 -0.71
N MET A 70 1.61 -1.02 -0.13
CA MET A 70 1.21 -0.77 1.26
C MET A 70 2.32 -1.17 2.27
N GLY A 71 3.01 -2.28 2.02
CA GLY A 71 4.17 -2.69 2.82
C GLY A 71 5.28 -1.64 2.81
N ALA A 72 5.68 -1.16 1.64
CA ALA A 72 6.70 -0.11 1.50
C ALA A 72 6.28 1.21 2.19
N LYS A 73 5.00 1.58 2.14
CA LYS A 73 4.45 2.77 2.82
C LYS A 73 4.43 2.64 4.35
N ARG A 74 4.15 1.44 4.87
CA ARG A 74 4.17 1.12 6.32
C ARG A 74 5.60 0.99 6.87
N ALA A 75 6.56 0.53 6.08
CA ALA A 75 7.97 0.37 6.48
C ALA A 75 8.77 1.70 6.61
N VAL A 76 8.13 2.86 6.40
CA VAL A 76 8.79 4.18 6.53
C VAL A 76 8.93 4.55 8.02
N ALA A 77 10.11 4.35 8.58
CA ALA A 77 10.50 4.94 9.86
C ALA A 77 10.52 6.48 9.78
N GLY A 78 10.29 7.17 10.90
CA GLY A 78 10.25 8.64 10.96
C GLY A 78 8.87 9.27 10.68
N ARG A 79 7.79 8.47 10.65
CA ARG A 79 6.42 8.98 10.81
C ARG A 79 6.12 9.23 12.30
N SER A 80 5.38 10.29 12.62
CA SER A 80 4.89 10.55 14.00
C SER A 80 3.86 9.52 14.46
N ALA A 81 3.05 9.02 13.51
CA ALA A 81 1.98 8.05 13.73
C ALA A 81 2.02 6.93 12.65
N PRO A 82 1.44 5.74 12.90
CA PRO A 82 1.37 4.68 11.90
C PRO A 82 0.62 5.14 10.64
N PHE A 83 0.97 4.55 9.50
CA PHE A 83 0.45 4.91 8.17
C PHE A 83 -1.09 5.03 8.14
N ASP A 84 -1.79 4.10 8.80
CA ASP A 84 -3.24 4.00 8.78
C ASP A 84 -3.94 5.10 9.61
N ALA A 85 -3.28 5.63 10.65
CA ALA A 85 -3.76 6.79 11.41
C ALA A 85 -3.52 8.11 10.66
N LEU A 86 -2.39 8.22 9.96
CA LEU A 86 -2.14 9.34 9.03
C LEU A 86 -3.11 9.30 7.84
N LEU A 87 -3.53 8.10 7.41
CA LEU A 87 -4.49 7.92 6.33
C LEU A 87 -5.90 8.38 6.73
N SER A 88 -6.38 8.03 7.93
CA SER A 88 -7.68 8.52 8.41
C SER A 88 -7.68 10.04 8.60
N ALA A 89 -6.61 10.60 9.17
CA ALA A 89 -6.44 12.06 9.28
C ALA A 89 -6.41 12.75 7.89
N LEU A 90 -5.77 12.14 6.88
CA LEU A 90 -5.77 12.65 5.51
C LEU A 90 -7.12 12.50 4.80
N MET A 91 -7.90 11.45 5.12
CA MET A 91 -9.28 11.31 4.61
C MET A 91 -10.18 12.40 5.20
N GLU A 92 -10.10 12.65 6.51
CA GLU A 92 -10.86 13.70 7.19
C GLU A 92 -10.48 15.10 6.70
N GLN A 93 -9.17 15.37 6.57
CA GLN A 93 -8.66 16.64 6.02
C GLN A 93 -9.05 16.86 4.54
N ARG A 94 -9.53 15.84 3.83
CA ARG A 94 -10.04 15.94 2.45
C ARG A 94 -11.57 15.87 2.37
N ARG A 95 -12.24 15.86 3.52
CA ARG A 95 -13.69 16.03 3.70
C ARG A 95 -14.06 17.49 4.04
N GLN A 96 -13.05 18.35 4.18
CA GLN A 96 -13.10 19.80 4.42
C GLN A 96 -12.43 20.52 3.23
#